data_AF-A0A7X5KLT0-F1
#
_entry.id   AF-A0A7X5KLT0-F1
#
_cell.length_a   1.000
_cell.length_b   1.000
_cell.length_c   1.000
_cell.angle_alpha   90.00
_cell.angle_beta   90.00
_cell.angle_gamma   90.00
#
_symmetry.space_group_name_H-M   'P 1'
#
loop_
_entity.id
_entity.type
_entity.pdbx_description
1 polymer ?
#
loop_
_entity_poly.entity_id
_entity_poly.type
_entity_poly.pdbx_seq_one_letter_code
_entity_poly.pdbx_strand_id
1 'polypeptide(L)'
;MNMFSIILENLRGYDLLIFFLALFNFLYILPRVKQTALALEQRLQPTIYAPIESILRMIREPGTEKGFDLHLLRDLRDRQNHFFHLHLTINSLFPLLGILGTVIALLRLTDLDDAVILLNFTRALTSTFWGLIFAILFKSIDGFIFAKVDENEADFNLLINRIDMKTKGEYDEA
;
A
#
# COMPACT_ATOMS: atom_id res chain seq x y z
N MET A 1 36.38 17.11 0.25
CA MET A 1 34.94 17.24 -0.07
C MET A 1 34.16 16.37 0.90
N ASN A 2 33.18 16.92 1.61
CA ASN A 2 32.41 16.18 2.61
C ASN A 2 31.51 15.15 1.91
N MET A 3 31.41 13.94 2.48
CA MET A 3 30.52 12.86 2.00
C MET A 3 29.09 13.36 1.71
N PHE A 4 28.63 14.32 2.51
CA PHE A 4 27.34 15.01 2.37
C PHE A 4 27.18 15.78 1.05
N SER A 5 28.24 16.42 0.54
CA SER A 5 28.20 17.17 -0.72
C SER A 5 28.08 16.25 -1.95
N ILE A 6 28.71 15.07 -1.90
CA ILE A 6 28.63 14.06 -2.96
C ILE A 6 27.24 13.41 -2.97
N ILE A 7 26.68 13.13 -1.79
CA ILE A 7 25.30 12.63 -1.63
C ILE A 7 24.30 13.65 -2.19
N LEU A 8 24.49 14.95 -1.93
CA LEU A 8 23.60 16.01 -2.39
C LEU A 8 23.67 16.26 -3.91
N GLU A 9 24.85 16.14 -4.52
CA GLU A 9 24.99 16.17 -5.98
C GLU A 9 24.38 14.93 -6.66
N ASN A 10 24.51 13.75 -6.05
CA ASN A 10 23.87 12.52 -6.53
C ASN A 10 22.34 12.55 -6.38
N LEU A 11 21.84 13.25 -5.35
CA LEU A 11 20.41 13.49 -5.12
C LEU A 11 19.74 14.24 -6.27
N ARG A 12 20.51 14.97 -7.09
CA ARG A 12 20.00 15.73 -8.24
C ARG A 12 19.84 14.87 -9.51
N GLY A 13 20.28 13.61 -9.46
CA GLY A 13 20.17 12.63 -10.53
C GLY A 13 19.04 11.63 -10.29
N TYR A 14 19.34 10.35 -10.51
CA TYR A 14 18.36 9.25 -10.47
C TYR A 14 17.83 8.97 -9.05
N ASP A 15 18.64 9.21 -8.03
CA ASP A 15 18.26 9.05 -6.62
C ASP A 15 17.02 9.90 -6.28
N LEU A 16 16.85 11.07 -6.93
CA LEU A 16 15.68 11.94 -6.77
C LEU A 16 14.37 11.19 -7.03
N LEU A 17 14.34 10.30 -8.03
CA LEU A 17 13.17 9.52 -8.38
C LEU A 17 12.80 8.55 -7.25
N ILE A 18 13.80 7.91 -6.64
CA ILE A 18 13.60 7.04 -5.47
C ILE A 18 13.01 7.85 -4.32
N PHE A 19 13.57 9.03 -4.02
CA PHE A 19 13.06 9.91 -2.96
C PHE A 19 11.65 10.43 -3.25
N PHE A 20 11.36 10.84 -4.49
CA PHE A 20 10.04 11.31 -4.89
C PHE A 20 9.00 10.19 -4.75
N LEU A 21 9.33 9.00 -5.21
CA LEU A 21 8.46 7.83 -5.09
C LEU A 21 8.24 7.44 -3.62
N ALA A 22 9.29 7.50 -2.80
CA ALA A 22 9.19 7.30 -1.36
C ALA A 22 8.29 8.35 -0.69
N LEU A 23 8.44 9.63 -1.05
CA LEU A 23 7.61 10.71 -0.53
C LEU A 23 6.15 10.54 -0.95
N PHE A 24 5.89 10.19 -2.21
CA PHE A 24 4.55 9.90 -2.70
C PHE A 24 3.93 8.70 -1.97
N ASN A 25 4.69 7.63 -1.79
CA ASN A 25 4.23 6.45 -1.06
C ASN A 25 3.89 6.79 0.40
N PHE A 26 4.74 7.59 1.05
CA PHE A 26 4.60 7.95 2.46
C PHE A 26 3.49 8.99 2.72
N LEU A 27 3.42 10.05 1.92
CA LEU A 27 2.49 11.16 2.16
C LEU A 27 1.11 10.95 1.54
N TYR A 28 1.02 10.19 0.44
CA TYR A 28 -0.22 10.05 -0.30
C TYR A 28 -0.82 8.65 -0.16
N ILE A 29 -0.05 7.60 -0.45
CA ILE A 29 -0.57 6.24 -0.48
C ILE A 29 -0.83 5.70 0.93
N LEU A 30 0.14 5.78 1.84
CA LEU A 30 -0.01 5.26 3.21
C LEU A 30 -1.21 5.86 3.97
N PRO A 31 -1.43 7.19 3.99
CA PRO A 31 -2.59 7.76 4.66
C PRO A 31 -3.90 7.35 4.00
N ARG A 32 -3.94 7.21 2.66
CA ARG A 32 -5.13 6.73 1.93
C ARG A 32 -5.49 5.31 2.35
N VAL A 33 -4.51 4.39 2.40
CA VAL A 33 -4.74 3.01 2.87
C VAL A 33 -5.32 3.00 4.28
N LYS A 34 -4.71 3.76 5.19
CA LYS A 34 -5.16 3.85 6.58
C LYS A 34 -6.58 4.42 6.69
N GLN A 35 -6.90 5.48 5.94
CA GLN A 35 -8.23 6.08 5.92
C GLN A 35 -9.29 5.13 5.39
N THR A 36 -9.02 4.43 4.28
CA THR A 36 -9.97 3.46 3.72
C THR A 36 -10.15 2.25 4.65
N ALA A 37 -9.08 1.79 5.29
CA ALA A 37 -9.14 0.67 6.23
C ALA A 37 -9.95 1.02 7.48
N LEU A 38 -9.75 2.20 8.07
CA LEU A 38 -10.54 2.68 9.21
C LEU A 38 -12.01 2.91 8.81
N ALA A 39 -12.27 3.49 7.64
CA ALA A 39 -13.63 3.72 7.18
C ALA A 39 -14.40 2.40 6.95
N LEU A 40 -13.72 1.38 6.43
CA LEU A 40 -14.31 0.06 6.24
C LEU A 40 -14.54 -0.65 7.58
N GLU A 41 -13.57 -0.63 8.48
CA GLU A 41 -13.67 -1.20 9.83
C GLU A 41 -14.86 -0.62 10.61
N GLN A 42 -14.99 0.71 10.64
CA GLN A 42 -16.06 1.40 11.36
C GLN A 42 -17.46 1.02 10.86
N ARG A 43 -17.56 0.55 9.61
CA ARG A 43 -18.83 0.09 9.01
C ARG A 43 -19.03 -1.42 9.18
N LEU A 44 -17.95 -2.21 9.19
CA LEU A 44 -17.98 -3.66 9.36
C LEU A 44 -18.22 -4.09 10.82
N GLN A 45 -17.40 -3.61 11.76
CA GLN A 45 -17.45 -4.03 13.17
C GLN A 45 -18.85 -3.96 13.80
N PRO A 46 -19.58 -2.82 13.74
CA PRO A 46 -20.93 -2.77 14.33
C PRO A 46 -21.94 -3.69 13.63
N THR A 47 -21.68 -4.05 12.37
CA THR A 47 -22.58 -4.89 11.57
C THR A 47 -22.34 -6.38 11.80
N ILE A 48 -21.10 -6.80 12.04
CA ILE A 48 -20.75 -8.22 12.25
C ILE A 48 -21.37 -8.77 13.54
N TYR A 49 -21.44 -7.96 14.60
CA TYR A 49 -22.08 -8.39 15.85
C TYR A 49 -23.60 -8.26 15.86
N ALA A 50 -24.21 -7.73 14.78
CA ALA A 50 -25.65 -7.61 14.69
C ALA A 50 -26.33 -8.94 14.30
N PRO A 51 -27.58 -9.19 14.74
CA PRO A 51 -28.38 -10.29 14.25
C PRO A 51 -28.66 -10.13 12.75
N ILE A 52 -28.55 -11.22 11.97
CA ILE A 52 -28.69 -11.14 10.50
C ILE A 52 -30.08 -10.65 10.09
N GLU A 53 -31.12 -10.94 10.84
CA GLU A 53 -32.48 -10.43 10.61
C GLU A 53 -32.48 -8.90 10.54
N SER A 54 -31.69 -8.26 11.41
CA SER A 54 -31.55 -6.81 11.46
C SER A 54 -30.78 -6.30 10.25
N ILE A 55 -29.70 -7.00 9.85
CA ILE A 55 -28.88 -6.66 8.68
C ILE A 55 -29.71 -6.76 7.39
N LEU A 56 -30.46 -7.85 7.21
CA LEU A 56 -31.33 -8.04 6.05
C LEU A 56 -32.44 -7.00 5.97
N ARG A 57 -33.02 -6.60 7.11
CA ARG A 57 -34.00 -5.49 7.16
C ARG A 57 -33.35 -4.18 6.73
N MET A 58 -32.13 -3.89 7.19
CA MET A 58 -31.37 -2.69 6.80
C MET A 58 -30.99 -2.66 5.32
N ILE A 59 -30.81 -3.82 4.68
CA ILE A 59 -30.55 -3.94 3.23
C ILE A 59 -31.84 -3.78 2.42
N ARG A 60 -32.97 -4.31 2.92
CA ARG A 60 -34.25 -4.34 2.19
C ARG A 60 -35.00 -3.00 2.20
N GLU A 61 -34.74 -2.14 3.19
CA GLU A 61 -35.37 -0.82 3.33
C GLU A 61 -34.32 0.31 3.32
N PRO A 62 -33.78 0.69 2.14
CA PRO A 62 -32.69 1.68 2.01
C PRO A 62 -33.08 3.14 2.35
N GLY A 63 -34.29 3.40 2.87
CA GLY A 63 -34.84 4.75 3.08
C GLY A 63 -34.82 5.27 4.53
N THR A 64 -34.34 4.50 5.49
CA THR A 64 -34.21 4.92 6.91
C THR A 64 -32.76 5.35 7.18
N GLU A 65 -32.52 6.30 8.09
CA GLU A 65 -31.20 6.89 8.44
C GLU A 65 -30.08 5.88 8.82
N LYS A 66 -30.39 4.57 8.86
CA LYS A 66 -29.49 3.43 9.12
C LYS A 66 -29.46 2.41 7.99
N GLY A 67 -29.65 2.84 6.73
CA GLY A 67 -29.55 1.96 5.56
C GLY A 67 -28.15 1.33 5.46
N PHE A 68 -28.09 0.00 5.43
CA PHE A 68 -26.84 -0.73 5.27
C PHE A 68 -26.57 -0.91 3.78
N ASP A 69 -25.78 0.00 3.21
CA ASP A 69 -25.44 -0.03 1.79
C ASP A 69 -24.26 -0.99 1.52
N LEU A 70 -24.62 -2.20 1.07
CA LEU A 70 -23.66 -3.24 0.69
C LEU A 70 -22.78 -2.79 -0.50
N HIS A 71 -23.31 -1.96 -1.39
CA HIS A 71 -22.56 -1.46 -2.54
C HIS A 71 -21.47 -0.49 -2.09
N LEU A 72 -21.79 0.41 -1.17
CA LEU A 72 -20.81 1.30 -0.54
C LEU A 72 -19.73 0.52 0.21
N LEU A 73 -20.11 -0.54 0.93
CA LEU A 73 -19.14 -1.38 1.66
C LEU A 73 -18.18 -2.10 0.71
N ARG A 74 -18.70 -2.63 -0.40
CA ARG A 74 -17.88 -3.21 -1.48
C ARG A 74 -16.94 -2.15 -2.09
N ASP A 75 -17.42 -0.95 -2.39
CA ASP A 75 -16.58 0.13 -2.94
C ASP A 75 -15.47 0.53 -1.96
N LEU A 76 -15.75 0.61 -0.65
CA LEU A 76 -14.74 0.87 0.37
C LEU A 76 -13.67 -0.23 0.42
N ARG A 77 -14.09 -1.50 0.36
CA ARG A 77 -13.20 -2.66 0.32
C ARG A 77 -12.34 -2.69 -0.94
N ASP A 78 -12.93 -2.44 -2.10
CA ASP A 78 -12.19 -2.39 -3.37
C ASP A 78 -11.18 -1.23 -3.38
N ARG A 79 -11.53 -0.06 -2.82
CA ARG A 79 -10.60 1.07 -2.65
C ARG A 79 -9.46 0.75 -1.67
N GLN A 80 -9.77 0.14 -0.52
CA GLN A 80 -8.75 -0.29 0.44
C GLN A 80 -7.74 -1.22 -0.25
N ASN A 81 -8.25 -2.25 -0.94
CA ASN A 81 -7.41 -3.21 -1.65
C ASN A 81 -6.61 -2.54 -2.76
N HIS A 82 -7.21 -1.63 -3.53
CA HIS A 82 -6.49 -0.88 -4.57
C HIS A 82 -5.31 -0.08 -4.01
N PHE A 83 -5.51 0.74 -2.97
CA PHE A 83 -4.43 1.53 -2.39
C PHE A 83 -3.38 0.66 -1.71
N PHE A 84 -3.79 -0.43 -1.05
CA PHE A 84 -2.86 -1.34 -0.39
C PHE A 84 -1.99 -2.08 -1.42
N HIS A 85 -2.58 -2.60 -2.50
CA HIS A 85 -1.81 -3.21 -3.58
C HIS A 85 -0.87 -2.21 -4.25
N LEU A 86 -1.32 -0.98 -4.50
CA LEU A 86 -0.47 0.07 -5.05
C LEU A 86 0.73 0.38 -4.14
N HIS A 87 0.52 0.40 -2.81
CA HIS A 87 1.59 0.54 -1.83
C HIS A 87 2.63 -0.58 -1.96
N LEU A 88 2.18 -1.84 -2.00
CA LEU A 88 3.05 -3.01 -2.15
C LEU A 88 3.82 -3.00 -3.47
N THR A 89 3.16 -2.61 -4.56
CA THR A 89 3.81 -2.47 -5.87
C THR A 89 4.89 -1.40 -5.82
N ILE A 90 4.61 -0.22 -5.26
CA ILE A 90 5.61 0.85 -5.12
C ILE A 90 6.78 0.36 -4.24
N ASN A 91 6.50 -0.33 -3.14
CA ASN A 91 7.53 -0.88 -2.26
C ASN A 91 8.46 -1.84 -3.02
N SER A 92 7.90 -2.69 -3.90
CA SER A 92 8.66 -3.61 -4.75
C SER A 92 9.51 -2.92 -5.82
N LEU A 93 9.18 -1.68 -6.19
CA LEU A 93 9.96 -0.93 -7.18
C LEU A 93 11.27 -0.36 -6.59
N PHE A 94 11.37 -0.10 -5.29
CA PHE A 94 12.57 0.55 -4.75
C PHE A 94 13.88 -0.22 -5.01
N PRO A 95 13.96 -1.55 -4.78
CA PRO A 95 15.16 -2.31 -5.15
C PRO A 95 15.42 -2.31 -6.66
N LEU A 96 14.36 -2.37 -7.48
CA LEU A 96 14.47 -2.34 -8.94
C LEU A 96 15.02 -1.00 -9.44
N LEU A 97 14.58 0.12 -8.84
CA LEU A 97 15.13 1.44 -9.11
C LEU A 97 16.59 1.53 -8.66
N GLY A 98 16.93 0.94 -7.50
CA GLY A 98 18.32 0.83 -7.04
C GLY A 98 19.23 0.20 -8.10
N ILE A 99 18.82 -0.97 -8.63
CA ILE A 99 19.52 -1.69 -9.71
C ILE A 99 19.53 -0.85 -11.01
N LEU A 100 18.43 -0.19 -11.37
CA LEU A 100 18.42 0.64 -12.58
C LEU A 100 19.43 1.81 -12.47
N GLY A 101 19.58 2.41 -11.28
CA GLY A 101 20.61 3.42 -11.05
C GLY A 101 22.04 2.90 -11.21
N THR A 102 22.32 1.64 -10.84
CA THR A 102 23.64 1.03 -11.10
C THR A 102 23.87 0.84 -12.58
N VAL A 103 22.88 0.32 -13.32
CA VAL A 103 22.97 0.13 -14.77
C VAL A 103 23.23 1.46 -15.48
N ILE A 104 22.51 2.52 -15.11
CA ILE A 104 22.70 3.85 -15.71
C ILE A 104 24.09 4.41 -15.39
N ALA A 105 24.58 4.23 -14.17
CA ALA A 105 25.92 4.67 -13.78
C ALA A 105 27.01 3.94 -14.57
N LEU A 106 26.83 2.63 -14.81
CA LEU A 106 27.75 1.83 -15.62
C LEU A 106 27.73 2.24 -17.10
N LEU A 107 26.55 2.51 -17.68
CA LEU A 107 26.44 2.98 -19.07
C LEU A 107 27.08 4.36 -19.32
N ARG A 108 27.26 5.15 -18.26
CA ARG A 108 27.89 6.48 -18.33
C ARG A 108 29.42 6.44 -18.25
N LEU A 109 30.02 5.27 -18.04
CA LEU A 109 31.45 5.05 -18.14
C LEU A 109 31.87 5.12 -19.62
N THR A 110 32.01 6.35 -20.11
CA THR A 110 32.45 6.66 -21.48
C THR A 110 33.88 7.20 -21.49
N ASP A 111 34.32 7.82 -20.40
CA ASP A 111 35.69 8.27 -20.18
C ASP A 111 36.39 7.37 -19.14
N LEU A 112 37.63 6.97 -19.45
CA LEU A 112 38.47 6.10 -18.60
C LEU A 112 39.37 6.90 -17.62
N ASP A 113 38.92 8.08 -17.21
CA ASP A 113 39.60 8.84 -16.16
C ASP A 113 39.24 8.24 -14.79
N ASP A 114 40.25 7.92 -13.98
CA ASP A 114 40.09 7.29 -12.67
C ASP A 114 39.12 8.05 -11.76
N ALA A 115 39.12 9.40 -11.85
CA ALA A 115 38.23 10.23 -11.06
C ALA A 115 36.76 10.10 -11.49
N VAL A 116 36.50 9.98 -12.80
CA VAL A 116 35.17 9.81 -13.39
C VAL A 116 34.63 8.41 -13.10
N ILE A 117 35.51 7.40 -13.17
CA ILE A 117 35.18 6.02 -12.84
C ILE A 117 34.72 5.93 -11.38
N LEU A 118 35.51 6.45 -10.44
CA LEU A 118 35.20 6.40 -9.00
C LEU A 118 33.87 7.11 -8.67
N LEU A 119 33.61 8.24 -9.32
CA LEU A 119 32.37 9.00 -9.12
C LEU A 119 31.13 8.21 -9.59
N ASN A 120 31.20 7.58 -10.77
CA ASN A 120 30.09 6.77 -11.29
C ASN A 120 29.84 5.51 -10.45
N PHE A 121 30.90 4.83 -9.99
CA PHE A 121 30.73 3.70 -9.07
C PHE A 121 30.10 4.12 -7.74
N THR A 122 30.52 5.26 -7.18
CA THR A 122 29.91 5.79 -5.95
C THR A 122 28.42 6.09 -6.16
N ARG A 123 28.05 6.69 -7.30
CA ARG A 123 26.64 6.93 -7.69
C ARG A 123 25.82 5.64 -7.79
N ALA A 124 26.37 4.61 -8.41
CA ALA A 124 25.72 3.31 -8.51
C ALA A 124 25.38 2.74 -7.12
N LEU A 125 26.37 2.78 -6.21
CA LEU A 125 26.23 2.26 -4.86
C LEU A 125 25.23 3.07 -4.03
N THR A 126 25.22 4.42 -4.14
CA THR A 126 24.25 5.24 -3.40
C THR A 126 22.81 4.99 -3.85
N SER A 127 22.55 4.81 -5.15
CA SER A 127 21.21 4.46 -5.67
C SER A 127 20.71 3.14 -5.11
N THR A 128 21.56 2.10 -5.12
CA THR A 128 21.21 0.78 -4.55
C THR A 128 20.93 0.87 -3.05
N PHE A 129 21.77 1.62 -2.34
CA PHE A 129 21.62 1.83 -0.91
C PHE A 129 20.29 2.50 -0.56
N TRP A 130 19.91 3.57 -1.26
CA TRP A 130 18.63 4.25 -1.01
C TRP A 130 17.42 3.38 -1.39
N GLY A 131 17.50 2.67 -2.51
CA GLY A 131 16.45 1.72 -2.91
C GLY A 131 16.22 0.65 -1.83
N LEU A 132 17.29 0.09 -1.27
CA LEU A 132 17.20 -0.90 -0.19
C LEU A 132 16.66 -0.30 1.12
N ILE A 133 17.14 0.88 1.51
CA ILE A 133 16.66 1.55 2.73
C ILE A 133 15.15 1.76 2.67
N PHE A 134 14.64 2.36 1.59
CA PHE A 134 13.21 2.61 1.48
C PHE A 134 12.41 1.32 1.41
N ALA A 135 12.89 0.31 0.69
CA ALA A 135 12.24 -1.00 0.65
C ALA A 135 12.09 -1.59 2.06
N ILE A 136 13.16 -1.60 2.86
CA ILE A 136 13.14 -2.16 4.23
C ILE A 136 12.22 -1.35 5.15
N LEU A 137 12.28 -0.01 5.08
CA LEU A 137 11.46 0.86 5.90
C LEU A 137 9.97 0.66 5.62
N PHE A 138 9.55 0.71 4.35
CA PHE A 138 8.15 0.50 3.99
C PHE A 138 7.70 -0.94 4.24
N LYS A 139 8.57 -1.94 4.01
CA LYS A 139 8.25 -3.35 4.32
C LYS A 139 7.98 -3.57 5.82
N SER A 140 8.63 -2.80 6.67
CA SER A 140 8.40 -2.84 8.12
C SER A 140 7.04 -2.22 8.48
N ILE A 141 6.64 -1.16 7.79
CA ILE A 141 5.31 -0.52 7.94
C ILE A 141 4.20 -1.44 7.41
N ASP A 142 4.45 -2.17 6.31
CA ASP A 142 3.51 -3.14 5.72
C ASP A 142 2.98 -4.12 6.77
N GLY A 143 3.81 -4.59 7.69
CA GLY A 143 3.41 -5.56 8.72
C GLY A 143 2.26 -5.06 9.60
N PHE A 144 2.24 -3.78 9.94
CA PHE A 144 1.17 -3.19 10.77
C PHE A 144 -0.11 -2.95 9.97
N ILE A 145 0.02 -2.53 8.71
CA ILE A 145 -1.12 -2.22 7.85
C ILE A 145 -1.79 -3.50 7.34
N PHE A 146 -0.98 -4.50 7.01
CA PHE A 146 -1.45 -5.79 6.52
C PHE A 146 -2.39 -6.46 7.52
N ALA A 147 -2.04 -6.47 8.81
CA ALA A 147 -2.90 -7.02 9.85
C ALA A 147 -4.30 -6.38 9.83
N LYS A 148 -4.38 -5.07 9.58
CA LYS A 148 -5.66 -4.36 9.54
C LYS A 148 -6.46 -4.62 8.27
N VAL A 149 -5.75 -4.66 7.14
CA VAL A 149 -6.37 -4.94 5.83
C VAL A 149 -6.92 -6.36 5.78
N ASP A 150 -6.18 -7.32 6.33
CA ASP A 150 -6.54 -8.74 6.39
C ASP A 150 -7.75 -8.99 7.31
N GLU A 151 -7.77 -8.37 8.50
CA GLU A 151 -8.92 -8.41 9.42
C GLU A 151 -10.19 -7.90 8.71
N ASN A 152 -10.13 -6.71 8.09
CA ASN A 152 -11.26 -6.15 7.36
C ASN A 152 -11.76 -7.03 6.21
N GLU A 153 -10.84 -7.71 5.50
CA GLU A 153 -11.17 -8.62 4.41
C GLU A 153 -11.87 -9.88 4.94
N ALA A 154 -11.38 -10.47 6.04
CA ALA A 154 -12.01 -11.60 6.70
C ALA A 154 -13.43 -11.25 7.19
N ASP A 155 -13.55 -10.09 7.84
CA ASP A 155 -14.81 -9.53 8.35
C ASP A 155 -15.84 -9.30 7.24
N PHE A 156 -15.41 -8.72 6.11
CA PHE A 156 -16.26 -8.53 4.94
C PHE A 156 -16.75 -9.87 4.36
N ASN A 157 -15.84 -10.84 4.21
CA ASN A 157 -16.19 -12.15 3.66
C ASN A 157 -17.14 -12.92 4.60
N LEU A 158 -16.95 -12.82 5.91
CA LEU A 158 -17.88 -13.39 6.90
C LEU A 158 -19.27 -12.79 6.76
N LEU A 159 -19.38 -11.47 6.63
CA LEU A 159 -20.67 -10.79 6.46
C LEU A 159 -21.39 -11.25 5.18
N ILE A 160 -20.67 -11.31 4.05
CA ILE A 160 -21.24 -11.77 2.77
C ILE A 160 -21.72 -13.21 2.88
N ASN A 161 -20.92 -14.10 3.47
CA ASN A 161 -21.30 -15.51 3.66
C ASN A 161 -22.55 -15.65 4.52
N ARG A 162 -22.66 -14.89 5.62
CA ARG A 162 -23.85 -14.87 6.47
C ARG A 162 -25.11 -14.41 5.73
N ILE A 163 -24.98 -13.41 4.85
CA ILE A 163 -26.09 -12.93 4.02
C ILE A 163 -26.48 -14.00 2.99
N ASP A 164 -25.51 -14.65 2.34
CA ASP A 164 -25.75 -15.68 1.32
C ASP A 164 -26.43 -16.92 1.90
N MET A 165 -25.91 -17.46 3.01
CA MET A 165 -26.49 -18.62 3.72
C MET A 165 -27.95 -18.37 4.10
N LYS A 166 -28.27 -17.17 4.60
CA LYS A 166 -29.64 -16.86 4.96
C LYS A 166 -30.56 -16.62 3.76
N THR A 167 -30.02 -16.08 2.67
CA THR A 167 -30.77 -15.93 1.41
C THR A 167 -31.11 -17.28 0.78
N LYS A 168 -30.23 -18.29 0.97
CA LYS A 168 -30.43 -19.67 0.52
C LYS A 168 -31.31 -20.52 1.46
N GLY A 169 -31.65 -20.01 2.65
CA GLY A 169 -32.42 -20.73 3.67
C GLY A 169 -31.60 -21.74 4.48
N GLU A 170 -30.27 -21.74 4.34
CA GLU A 170 -29.36 -22.69 5.01
C GLU A 170 -28.97 -22.24 6.44
N TYR A 171 -29.38 -21.03 6.86
CA TYR A 171 -28.98 -20.45 8.15
C TYR A 171 -29.77 -21.01 9.34
N ASP A 172 -30.98 -21.54 9.11
CA ASP A 172 -31.87 -22.05 10.17
C ASP A 172 -31.68 -23.56 10.44
N GLU A 173 -30.80 -24.23 9.68
CA GLU A 173 -30.52 -25.68 9.79
C GLU A 173 -29.24 -26.02 10.58
N ALA A 174 -28.52 -25.00 11.08
CA ALA A 174 -27.26 -25.15 11.84
C ALA A 174 -27.42 -24.74 13.32
#